data_AF-A0A349WFY0-F1
#
_entry.id   AF-A0A349WFY0-F1
#
_cell.length_a   1.000
_cell.length_b   1.000
_cell.length_c   1.000
_cell.angle_alpha   90.00
_cell.angle_beta   90.00
_cell.angle_gamma   90.00
#
_symmetry.space_group_name_H-M   'P 1'
#
loop_
_entity.id
_entity.type
_entity.pdbx_description
1 polymer ?
#
loop_
_entity_poly.entity_id
_entity_poly.type
_entity_poly.pdbx_seq_one_letter_code
_entity_poly.pdbx_strand_id
1 'polypeptide(L)'
;YPSADWHERETFDMFGIRFTNHPNMKRILMWDEYPYFPLRKEFPLAGIDTPLPAPDVVEVTDASVEPAPMMGGPFVSSGSGPMSDSEPRAKDESWTEKSEKPV
;
A
#
# COMPACT_ATOMS: atom_id res chain seq x y z
N TYR A 1 15.46 -19.25 17.41
CA TYR A 1 16.13 -18.51 16.32
C TYR A 1 16.13 -17.03 16.69
N PRO A 2 17.29 -16.40 16.90
CA PRO A 2 17.36 -15.02 17.42
C PRO A 2 16.88 -13.94 16.43
N SER A 3 16.89 -14.22 15.12
CA SER A 3 16.43 -13.25 14.11
C SER A 3 14.90 -13.19 13.92
N ALA A 4 14.13 -14.06 14.57
CA ALA A 4 12.68 -14.10 14.44
C ALA A 4 11.98 -12.96 15.20
N ASP A 5 12.69 -12.27 16.11
CA ASP A 5 12.14 -11.22 16.98
C ASP A 5 11.45 -10.11 16.17
N TRP A 6 12.06 -9.67 15.08
CA TRP A 6 11.54 -8.61 14.22
C TRP A 6 10.30 -9.04 13.43
N HIS A 7 10.31 -10.25 12.88
CA HIS A 7 9.20 -10.78 12.10
C HIS A 7 7.97 -11.09 12.97
N GLU A 8 8.19 -11.55 14.20
CA GLU A 8 7.11 -11.73 15.18
C GLU A 8 6.48 -10.38 15.55
N ARG A 9 7.28 -9.33 15.71
CA ARG A 9 6.79 -7.96 15.97
C ARG A 9 6.09 -7.34 14.77
N GLU A 10 6.60 -7.55 13.56
CA GLU A 10 5.98 -7.14 12.30
C GLU A 10 4.59 -7.78 12.14
N THR A 11 4.51 -9.08 12.37
CA THR A 11 3.25 -9.83 12.28
C THR A 11 2.25 -9.37 13.34
N PHE A 12 2.73 -9.05 14.55
CA PHE A 12 1.90 -8.44 15.59
C PHE A 12 1.36 -7.07 15.16
N ASP A 13 2.17 -6.22 14.53
CA ASP A 13 1.78 -4.87 14.14
C ASP A 13 0.85 -4.83 12.92
N MET A 14 1.04 -5.73 11.96
CA MET A 14 0.27 -5.74 10.71
C MET A 14 -0.98 -6.63 10.76
N PHE A 15 -0.95 -7.73 11.53
CA PHE A 15 -2.04 -8.71 11.62
C PHE A 15 -2.64 -8.82 13.03
N GLY A 16 -1.98 -8.31 14.07
CA GLY A 16 -2.47 -8.41 15.45
C GLY A 16 -2.32 -9.80 16.08
N ILE A 17 -1.46 -10.66 15.51
CA ILE A 17 -1.21 -12.00 16.02
C ILE A 17 -0.22 -11.90 17.20
N ARG A 18 -0.61 -12.45 18.36
CA ARG A 18 0.22 -12.47 19.57
C ARG A 18 0.96 -13.79 19.71
N PHE A 19 2.29 -13.73 19.76
CA PHE A 19 3.18 -14.87 20.04
C PHE A 19 3.40 -15.05 21.54
N THR A 20 3.12 -16.25 22.07
CA THR A 20 3.43 -16.59 23.46
C THR A 20 4.95 -16.69 23.66
N ASN A 21 5.47 -16.17 24.78
CA ASN A 21 6.89 -16.23 25.17
C ASN A 21 7.85 -15.30 24.37
N HIS A 22 7.32 -14.29 23.69
CA HIS A 22 8.13 -13.26 23.04
C HIS A 22 8.57 -12.18 24.06
N PRO A 23 9.86 -11.78 24.10
CA PRO A 23 10.41 -10.93 25.16
C PRO A 23 9.93 -9.47 25.10
N ASN A 24 9.62 -8.92 23.92
CA ASN A 24 9.18 -7.53 23.77
C ASN A 24 8.17 -7.34 22.64
N MET A 25 6.90 -7.65 22.94
CA MET A 25 5.82 -7.52 21.96
C MET A 25 5.32 -6.09 21.90
N LYS A 26 6.03 -5.27 21.12
CA LYS A 26 5.65 -3.89 20.82
C LYS A 26 5.60 -3.68 19.30
N ARG A 27 4.69 -2.80 18.88
CA ARG A 27 4.62 -2.26 17.51
C ARG A 27 5.98 -1.71 17.04
N ILE A 28 6.23 -1.78 15.74
CA ILE A 28 7.50 -1.36 15.14
C ILE A 28 7.35 -0.46 13.91
N LEU A 29 6.28 -0.62 13.13
CA LEU A 29 6.03 0.13 11.90
C LEU A 29 5.01 1.24 12.15
N MET A 30 3.94 0.94 12.87
CA MET A 30 2.90 1.90 13.21
C MET A 30 3.22 2.63 14.52
N TRP A 31 2.60 3.80 14.70
CA TRP A 31 2.69 4.54 15.96
C TRP A 31 1.95 3.81 17.09
N ASP A 32 2.34 4.11 18.34
CA ASP A 32 1.90 3.36 19.52
C ASP A 32 0.37 3.32 19.68
N GLU A 33 -0.33 4.40 19.31
CA GLU A 33 -1.79 4.55 19.44
C GLU A 33 -2.61 4.05 18.24
N TYR A 34 -1.99 3.45 17.22
CA TYR A 34 -2.74 3.00 16.05
C TYR A 34 -3.71 1.85 16.41
N PRO A 35 -5.03 1.98 16.17
CA PRO A 35 -6.01 1.00 16.65
C PRO A 35 -6.24 -0.19 15.71
N TYR A 36 -5.80 -0.11 14.45
CA TYR A 36 -6.12 -1.09 13.41
C TYR A 36 -4.91 -1.94 12.96
N PHE A 37 -5.16 -2.89 12.06
CA PHE A 37 -4.17 -3.82 11.53
C PHE A 37 -4.26 -3.82 9.98
N PRO A 38 -3.38 -3.09 9.28
CA PRO A 38 -3.61 -2.75 7.87
C PRO A 38 -3.61 -3.93 6.89
N LEU A 39 -2.88 -5.01 7.19
CA LEU A 39 -2.77 -6.16 6.28
C LEU A 39 -3.88 -7.20 6.46
N ARG A 40 -4.89 -6.91 7.30
CA ARG A 40 -6.04 -7.78 7.45
C ARG A 40 -7.01 -7.65 6.28
N LYS A 41 -7.69 -8.76 5.92
CA LYS A 41 -8.57 -8.79 4.75
C LYS A 41 -9.83 -7.96 4.91
N GLU A 42 -10.26 -7.73 6.15
CA GLU A 42 -11.35 -6.82 6.46
C GLU A 42 -10.96 -5.33 6.38
N PHE A 43 -9.66 -5.02 6.31
CA PHE A 43 -9.20 -3.64 6.28
C PHE A 43 -9.43 -3.05 4.86
N PRO A 44 -10.08 -1.88 4.76
CA PRO A 44 -10.33 -1.26 3.46
C PRO A 44 -9.00 -0.88 2.80
N LEU A 45 -8.87 -1.13 1.49
CA LEU A 45 -7.67 -0.74 0.74
C LEU A 45 -7.45 0.78 0.74
N ALA A 46 -8.54 1.54 0.87
CA ALA A 46 -8.53 2.99 1.01
C ALA A 46 -7.95 3.50 2.35
N GLY A 47 -7.73 2.62 3.33
CA GLY A 47 -7.37 3.03 4.68
C GLY A 47 -8.57 3.42 5.54
N ILE A 48 -8.35 3.47 6.85
CA ILE A 48 -9.32 4.03 7.80
C ILE A 48 -8.70 5.33 8.32
N ASP A 49 -9.50 6.40 8.33
CA ASP A 49 -9.08 7.67 8.91
C ASP A 49 -8.70 7.45 10.37
N THR A 50 -7.43 7.68 10.66
CA THR A 50 -6.87 7.57 12.00
C THR A 50 -6.19 8.89 12.32
N PRO A 51 -6.42 9.44 13.52
CA PRO A 51 -5.75 10.67 13.92
C PRO A 51 -4.26 10.42 13.93
N LEU A 52 -3.51 11.31 13.27
CA LEU A 52 -2.07 11.28 13.30
C LEU A 52 -1.59 11.50 14.74
N PRO A 53 -0.53 10.80 15.19
CA PRO A 53 -0.12 10.77 16.58
C PRO A 53 0.48 12.08 17.09
N ALA A 54 0.79 13.02 16.20
CA ALA A 54 1.61 14.18 16.50
C ALA A 54 0.89 15.46 16.02
N PRO A 55 0.53 16.39 16.93
CA PRO A 55 -0.25 17.59 16.59
C PRO A 55 0.48 18.50 15.60
N ASP A 56 1.81 18.53 15.66
CA ASP A 56 2.72 19.21 14.75
C ASP A 56 2.69 18.62 13.32
N VAL A 57 2.48 17.32 13.17
CA VAL A 57 2.36 16.70 11.84
C VAL A 57 1.00 17.05 11.22
N VAL A 58 -0.06 17.10 12.02
CA VAL A 58 -1.40 17.51 11.55
C VAL A 58 -1.38 18.96 11.06
N GLU A 59 -0.74 19.86 11.81
CA GLU A 59 -0.64 21.28 11.46
C GLU A 59 0.20 21.54 10.19
N VAL A 60 1.21 20.72 9.92
CA VAL A 60 2.11 20.91 8.77
C VAL A 60 1.58 20.27 7.48
N THR A 61 0.85 19.16 7.60
CA THR A 61 0.55 18.33 6.43
C THR A 61 -0.86 18.52 5.89
N ASP A 62 -1.82 19.01 6.69
CA ASP A 62 -3.26 19.02 6.36
C ASP A 62 -3.74 17.68 5.74
N ALA A 63 -3.02 16.59 6.04
CA ALA A 63 -3.12 15.35 5.30
C ALA A 63 -4.23 14.48 5.88
N SER A 64 -5.39 14.51 5.23
CA SER A 64 -6.36 13.41 5.31
C SER A 64 -5.83 12.21 4.52
N VAL A 65 -6.15 10.99 4.94
CA VAL A 65 -5.79 9.77 4.19
C VAL A 65 -6.52 9.82 2.85
N GLU A 66 -5.83 10.22 1.78
CA GLU A 66 -6.41 10.16 0.44
C GLU A 66 -6.57 8.68 0.05
N PRO A 67 -7.80 8.22 -0.24
CA PRO A 67 -8.02 6.84 -0.60
C PRO A 67 -7.22 6.52 -1.86
N ALA A 68 -6.44 5.42 -1.83
CA ALA A 68 -5.71 4.98 -3.00
C ALA A 68 -6.68 4.87 -4.19
N PRO A 69 -6.35 5.47 -5.35
CA PRO A 69 -7.22 5.40 -6.52
C PRO A 69 -7.35 3.94 -6.94
N MET A 70 -8.51 3.34 -6.62
CA MET A 70 -8.81 1.93 -6.88
C MET A 70 -8.89 1.60 -8.39
N MET A 71 -8.76 2.61 -9.26
CA MET A 71 -8.95 2.50 -10.71
C MET A 71 -7.93 3.38 -11.43
N GLY A 72 -7.10 2.78 -12.30
CA GLY A 72 -6.22 3.53 -13.21
C GLY A 72 -4.77 3.73 -12.77
N GLY A 73 -4.28 2.96 -11.78
CA GLY A 73 -2.84 2.88 -11.53
C GLY A 73 -2.09 2.26 -12.73
N PRO A 74 -0.79 2.54 -12.92
CA PRO A 74 0.00 2.07 -14.07
C PRO A 74 0.13 0.53 -14.17
N PHE A 75 -0.39 -0.21 -13.20
CA PHE A 75 -0.39 -1.67 -13.13
C PHE A 75 -1.79 -2.30 -13.25
N VAL A 76 -2.84 -1.50 -13.43
CA VAL A 76 -4.22 -1.98 -13.62
C VAL A 76 -4.64 -1.68 -15.05
N SER A 77 -4.75 -2.72 -15.89
CA SER A 77 -5.25 -2.57 -17.25
C SER A 77 -6.74 -2.20 -17.22
N SER A 78 -7.11 -1.16 -17.97
CA SER A 78 -8.51 -0.89 -18.23
C SER A 78 -9.04 -2.00 -19.13
N GLY A 79 -9.89 -2.89 -18.61
CA GLY A 79 -10.49 -4.01 -19.36
C GLY A 79 -11.39 -3.60 -20.54
N SER A 80 -11.43 -2.31 -20.88
CA SER A 80 -12.12 -1.75 -22.03
C SER A 80 -11.22 -0.69 -22.67
N GLY A 81 -10.73 -0.96 -23.88
CA GLY A 81 -9.81 -0.10 -24.62
C GLY A 81 -8.97 -0.91 -25.62
N PRO A 82 -8.30 -0.25 -26.58
CA PRO A 82 -7.35 -0.94 -27.45
C PRO A 82 -6.18 -1.50 -26.64
N MET A 83 -5.60 -2.62 -27.09
CA MET A 83 -4.47 -3.27 -26.40
C MET A 83 -3.29 -2.33 -26.15
N SER A 84 -3.13 -1.29 -26.99
CA SER A 84 -2.12 -0.24 -26.85
C SER A 84 -2.14 0.49 -25.52
N ASP A 85 -3.30 0.56 -24.86
CA ASP A 85 -3.51 1.34 -23.64
C ASP A 85 -3.41 0.44 -22.38
N SER A 86 -3.39 -0.89 -22.58
CA SER A 86 -3.41 -1.88 -21.49
C SER A 86 -2.04 -2.47 -21.15
N GLU A 87 -1.06 -2.35 -22.03
CA GLU A 87 0.25 -2.99 -21.88
C GLU A 87 1.38 -1.95 -21.72
N PRO A 88 2.30 -2.12 -20.75
CA PRO A 88 3.49 -1.27 -20.66
C PRO A 88 4.42 -1.57 -21.84
N ARG A 89 4.59 -0.60 -22.74
CA ARG A 89 5.41 -0.78 -23.95
C ARG A 89 6.82 -0.20 -23.79
N ALA A 90 7.78 -0.83 -24.46
CA ALA A 90 9.13 -0.29 -24.61
C ALA A 90 9.09 0.99 -25.46
N LYS A 91 9.96 1.96 -25.14
CA LYS A 91 9.96 3.32 -25.70
C LYS A 91 10.09 3.38 -27.25
N ASP A 92 10.60 2.31 -27.85
CA ASP A 92 10.91 2.23 -29.28
C ASP A 92 9.84 1.53 -30.12
N GLU A 93 8.73 1.08 -29.50
CA GLU A 93 7.58 0.50 -30.20
C GLU A 93 6.39 1.47 -30.20
N SER A 94 6.50 2.59 -30.92
CA SER A 94 5.41 3.58 -31.04
C SER A 94 4.31 3.19 -32.03
N TRP A 95 4.49 2.08 -32.76
CA TRP A 95 3.52 1.55 -33.72
C TRP A 95 2.29 0.97 -33.01
N THR A 96 1.07 1.38 -33.34
CA THR A 96 -0.18 0.91 -32.71
C THR A 96 -1.20 0.46 -33.76
N GLU A 97 -2.32 -0.13 -33.35
CA GLU A 97 -3.46 -0.42 -34.25
C GLU A 97 -3.99 0.83 -35.00
N LYS A 98 -3.70 2.03 -34.49
CA LYS A 98 -4.09 3.32 -35.07
C LYS A 98 -2.96 4.06 -35.80
N SER A 99 -1.71 3.61 -35.71
CA SER A 99 -0.56 4.31 -36.28
C SER A 99 0.34 3.31 -37.00
N GLU A 100 0.62 3.51 -38.29
CA GLU A 100 1.44 2.62 -39.12
C GLU A 100 2.93 2.62 -38.77
N LYS A 101 3.62 1.52 -39.10
CA LYS A 101 4.98 1.27 -38.63
C LYS A 101 5.91 2.25 -39.34
N PRO A 102 6.74 3.02 -38.61
CA PRO A 102 7.75 3.83 -39.27
C PRO A 102 8.73 2.87 -39.98
N VAL A 103 8.94 3.11 -41.27
CA VAL A 103 9.85 2.33 -42.14
C VAL A 103 11.29 2.53 -41.71
#